data_AF-A0A7C1H4T6-F1
#
_entry.id   AF-A0A7C1H4T6-F1
#
_cell.length_a   1.000
_cell.length_b   1.000
_cell.length_c   1.000
_cell.angle_alpha   90.00
_cell.angle_beta   90.00
_cell.angle_gamma   90.00
#
_symmetry.space_group_name_H-M   'P 1'
#
loop_
_entity.id
_entity.type
_entity.pdbx_description
1 polymer ?
#
loop_
_entity_poly.entity_id
_entity_poly.type
_entity_poly.pdbx_seq_one_letter_code
_entity_poly.pdbx_strand_id
1 'polypeptide(L)'
;MLSCTKSKHEPIAYFTQEISPEGFMKVYKQISKNLEGKVGVMVHFDEEGNTYYVKPELFKNIVLDCQGTFIETNVLYKSLRQKTETHIALAKQHGFTYVPIDILDDKGELVIENVPGCKHFNKFYYGKKY
;
A
#
# COMPACT_ATOMS: atom_id res chain seq x y z
N MET A 1 -0.58 1.80 -9.69
CA MET A 1 0.07 0.74 -10.50
C MET A 1 0.34 1.31 -11.88
N LEU A 2 1.58 1.73 -12.17
CA LEU A 2 1.99 2.15 -13.51
C LEU A 2 2.48 0.90 -14.25
N SER A 3 1.64 0.31 -15.09
CA SER A 3 2.08 -0.70 -16.05
C SER A 3 2.47 0.00 -17.34
N CYS A 4 3.77 0.04 -17.65
CA CYS A 4 4.28 0.50 -18.95
C CYS A 4 4.25 -0.61 -19.99
N THR A 5 3.15 -1.37 -20.08
CA THR A 5 2.97 -2.39 -21.13
C THR A 5 2.07 -1.88 -22.24
N LYS A 6 2.53 -1.95 -23.49
CA LYS A 6 1.67 -1.87 -24.68
C LYS A 6 0.85 -3.16 -24.82
N SER A 7 -0.04 -3.45 -23.86
CA SER A 7 -0.98 -4.56 -23.97
C SER A 7 -2.08 -4.19 -24.97
N LYS A 8 -2.37 -5.08 -25.94
CA LYS A 8 -3.48 -4.94 -26.90
C LYS A 8 -4.82 -5.46 -26.35
N HIS A 9 -4.85 -5.95 -25.11
CA HIS A 9 -6.07 -6.44 -24.49
C HIS A 9 -6.78 -5.30 -23.76
N GLU A 10 -8.11 -5.30 -23.86
CA GLU A 10 -8.96 -4.40 -23.08
C GLU A 10 -8.68 -4.59 -21.57
N PRO A 11 -8.66 -3.49 -20.79
CA PRO A 11 -8.43 -3.59 -19.36
C PRO A 11 -9.57 -4.37 -18.69
N ILE A 12 -9.20 -5.38 -17.91
CA ILE A 12 -10.17 -6.14 -17.12
C ILE A 12 -10.42 -5.39 -15.81
N ALA A 13 -11.68 -5.07 -15.53
CA ALA A 13 -12.12 -4.50 -14.27
C ALA A 13 -12.81 -5.57 -13.41
N TYR A 14 -12.38 -5.71 -12.16
CA TYR A 14 -13.04 -6.56 -11.17
C TYR A 14 -13.83 -5.69 -10.20
N PHE A 15 -15.06 -6.10 -9.88
CA PHE A 15 -15.98 -5.32 -9.05
C PHE A 15 -16.70 -6.23 -8.04
N THR A 16 -17.00 -5.68 -6.87
CA THR A 16 -17.82 -6.33 -5.84
C THR A 16 -18.75 -5.30 -5.19
N GLN A 17 -20.00 -5.68 -4.94
CA GLN A 17 -20.94 -4.93 -4.10
C GLN A 17 -20.83 -5.31 -2.62
N GLU A 18 -20.14 -6.40 -2.32
CA GLU A 18 -19.93 -6.91 -0.98
C GLU A 18 -18.75 -6.18 -0.34
N ILE A 19 -19.03 -5.11 0.41
CA ILE A 19 -18.02 -4.33 1.16
C ILE A 19 -17.74 -5.05 2.49
N SER A 20 -17.08 -6.20 2.38
CA SER A 20 -16.68 -7.06 3.49
C SER A 20 -15.27 -7.60 3.25
N PRO A 21 -14.60 -8.13 4.29
CA PRO A 21 -13.32 -8.83 4.13
C PRO A 21 -13.41 -10.01 3.14
N GLU A 22 -14.55 -10.69 3.09
CA GLU A 22 -14.82 -11.79 2.17
C GLU A 22 -14.97 -11.30 0.72
N GLY A 23 -15.70 -10.20 0.51
CA GLY A 23 -15.87 -9.57 -0.79
C GLY A 23 -14.55 -9.05 -1.36
N PHE A 24 -13.72 -8.42 -0.53
CA PHE A 24 -12.37 -8.00 -0.90
C PHE A 24 -11.49 -9.20 -1.29
N MET A 25 -11.53 -10.26 -0.50
CA MET A 25 -10.80 -11.50 -0.80
C MET A 25 -11.24 -12.16 -2.12
N LYS A 26 -12.55 -12.15 -2.45
CA LYS A 26 -13.06 -12.67 -3.73
C LYS A 26 -12.47 -11.92 -4.92
N VAL A 27 -12.40 -10.59 -4.86
CA VAL A 27 -11.79 -9.76 -5.91
C VAL A 27 -10.28 -9.98 -5.98
N TYR A 28 -9.61 -9.99 -4.83
CA TYR A 28 -8.16 -10.22 -4.74
C TYR A 28 -7.74 -11.54 -5.42
N LYS A 29 -8.47 -12.64 -5.20
CA LYS A 29 -8.21 -13.95 -5.83
C LYS A 29 -8.34 -13.97 -7.36
N GLN A 30 -9.05 -13.00 -7.95
CA GLN A 30 -9.11 -12.85 -9.41
C GLN A 30 -7.90 -12.10 -9.96
N ILE A 31 -7.34 -11.17 -9.18
CA ILE A 31 -6.22 -10.31 -9.58
C ILE A 31 -4.89 -11.01 -9.35
N SER A 32 -4.69 -11.53 -8.14
CA SER A 32 -3.43 -12.12 -7.71
C SER A 32 -3.64 -13.58 -7.34
N LYS A 33 -2.84 -14.45 -7.94
CA LYS A 33 -2.72 -15.86 -7.56
C LYS A 33 -1.26 -16.14 -7.31
N ASN A 34 -0.96 -16.79 -6.18
CA ASN A 34 0.39 -17.27 -5.83
C ASN A 34 1.43 -16.14 -5.67
N LEU A 35 1.18 -15.17 -4.78
CA LEU A 35 2.26 -14.27 -4.36
C LEU A 35 3.28 -15.07 -3.55
N GLU A 36 4.55 -15.03 -3.97
CA GLU A 36 5.66 -15.69 -3.28
C GLU A 36 6.62 -14.65 -2.67
N GLY A 37 7.32 -15.04 -1.61
CA GLY A 37 8.29 -14.20 -0.92
C GLY A 37 7.67 -13.20 0.05
N LYS A 38 8.38 -12.10 0.33
CA LYS A 38 7.92 -11.04 1.24
C LYS A 38 6.91 -10.14 0.55
N VAL A 39 5.68 -10.10 1.06
CA VAL A 39 4.60 -9.30 0.48
C VAL A 39 4.36 -8.04 1.30
N GLY A 40 4.41 -6.89 0.63
CA GLY A 40 3.98 -5.61 1.19
C GLY A 40 2.56 -5.27 0.75
N VAL A 41 1.67 -5.01 1.69
CA VAL A 41 0.29 -4.57 1.44
C VAL A 41 0.22 -3.07 1.67
N MET A 42 0.31 -2.32 0.58
CA MET A 42 0.28 -0.85 0.63
C MET A 42 -1.13 -0.36 0.90
N VAL A 43 -1.30 0.38 1.97
CA VAL A 43 -2.58 0.95 2.43
C VAL A 43 -2.37 2.39 2.87
N HIS A 44 -3.45 3.17 2.88
CA HIS A 44 -3.44 4.52 3.44
C HIS A 44 -3.92 4.43 4.89
N PHE A 45 -3.04 4.73 5.86
CA PHE A 45 -3.41 4.70 7.29
C PHE A 45 -4.30 5.86 7.71
N ASP A 46 -4.42 6.88 6.86
CA ASP A 46 -5.23 8.08 7.08
C ASP A 46 -4.77 9.00 8.22
N GLU A 47 -5.37 10.19 8.30
CA GLU A 47 -4.99 11.26 9.23
C GLU A 47 -5.78 11.22 10.53
N GLU A 48 -5.17 11.78 11.58
CA GLU A 48 -5.80 11.95 12.88
C GLU A 48 -7.16 12.66 12.75
N GLY A 49 -8.16 12.10 13.44
CA GLY A 49 -9.52 12.64 13.46
C GLY A 49 -10.37 12.29 12.24
N ASN A 50 -9.81 11.69 11.18
CA ASN A 50 -10.62 11.20 10.08
C ASN A 50 -11.35 9.90 10.48
N THR A 51 -12.64 9.79 10.19
CA THR A 51 -13.46 8.60 10.42
C THR A 51 -13.83 7.86 9.15
N TYR A 52 -13.69 8.50 7.98
CA TYR A 52 -14.14 8.02 6.67
C TYR A 52 -13.08 7.20 5.90
N TYR A 53 -12.00 6.79 6.56
CA TYR A 53 -10.96 5.98 5.95
C TYR A 53 -11.39 4.52 5.73
N VAL A 54 -10.74 3.86 4.77
CA VAL A 54 -10.96 2.44 4.49
C VAL A 54 -10.45 1.62 5.67
N LYS A 55 -11.37 0.90 6.30
CA LYS A 55 -11.10 0.21 7.56
C LYS A 55 -10.16 -0.99 7.38
N PRO A 56 -9.21 -1.21 8.30
CA PRO A 56 -8.24 -2.32 8.23
C PRO A 56 -8.92 -3.70 8.14
N GLU A 57 -10.12 -3.84 8.69
CA GLU A 57 -10.93 -5.05 8.66
C GLU A 57 -11.10 -5.59 7.23
N LEU A 58 -11.33 -4.70 6.25
CA LEU A 58 -11.53 -5.09 4.84
C LEU A 58 -10.29 -5.75 4.22
N PHE A 59 -9.10 -5.44 4.74
CA PHE A 59 -7.84 -6.00 4.27
C PHE A 59 -7.40 -7.23 5.06
N LYS A 60 -8.03 -7.51 6.22
CA LYS A 60 -7.60 -8.54 7.18
C LYS A 60 -7.36 -9.90 6.52
N ASN A 61 -8.33 -10.38 5.75
CA ASN A 61 -8.22 -11.70 5.11
C ASN A 61 -7.06 -11.72 4.09
N ILE A 62 -6.87 -10.64 3.33
CA ILE A 62 -5.83 -10.54 2.30
C ILE A 62 -4.44 -10.52 2.94
N VAL A 63 -4.23 -9.65 3.92
CA VAL A 63 -2.91 -9.46 4.52
C VAL A 63 -2.46 -10.69 5.31
N LEU A 64 -3.39 -11.45 5.90
CA LEU A 64 -3.09 -12.71 6.58
C LEU A 64 -2.81 -13.85 5.58
N ASP A 65 -3.58 -13.94 4.50
CA ASP A 65 -3.41 -14.96 3.45
C ASP A 65 -2.03 -14.87 2.79
N CYS A 66 -1.57 -13.66 2.48
CA CYS A 66 -0.24 -13.44 1.88
C CYS A 66 0.91 -13.30 2.88
N GLN A 67 0.66 -13.52 4.18
CA GLN A 67 1.63 -13.28 5.27
C GLN A 67 2.32 -11.91 5.15
N GLY A 68 1.52 -10.90 4.81
CA GLY A 68 1.99 -9.60 4.40
C GLY A 68 2.37 -8.68 5.56
N THR A 69 3.03 -7.59 5.21
CA THR A 69 3.31 -6.44 6.07
C THR A 69 2.53 -5.24 5.55
N PHE A 70 1.88 -4.46 6.40
CA PHE A 70 1.31 -3.19 5.97
C PHE A 70 2.44 -2.20 5.68
N ILE A 71 2.46 -1.61 4.47
CA ILE A 71 3.51 -0.69 4.05
C ILE A 71 2.96 0.69 3.70
N GLU A 72 3.73 1.74 4.02
CA GLU A 72 3.42 3.14 3.69
C GLU A 72 4.72 3.98 3.70
N THR A 73 4.64 5.28 3.39
CA THR A 73 5.74 6.27 3.38
C THR A 73 5.30 7.56 4.07
N ASN A 74 6.15 8.16 4.91
CA ASN A 74 5.80 9.39 5.61
C ASN A 74 5.33 10.51 4.66
N VAL A 75 4.38 11.31 5.15
CA VAL A 75 3.89 12.47 4.41
C VAL A 75 4.86 13.63 4.53
N LEU A 76 4.94 14.46 3.49
CA LEU A 76 5.84 15.62 3.45
C LEU A 76 5.25 16.87 4.10
N TYR A 77 3.98 16.82 4.53
CA TYR A 77 3.32 17.91 5.24
C TYR A 77 3.27 17.65 6.75
N LYS A 78 2.91 18.69 7.52
CA LYS A 78 2.82 18.59 8.97
C LYS A 78 1.60 17.74 9.37
N SER A 79 1.85 16.52 9.84
CA SER A 79 0.88 15.69 10.55
C SER A 79 1.58 14.60 11.37
N LEU A 80 0.82 13.76 12.09
CA LEU A 80 1.38 12.60 12.78
C LEU A 80 2.03 11.59 11.82
N ARG A 81 1.66 11.62 10.54
CA ARG A 81 2.24 10.77 9.48
C ARG A 81 3.58 11.26 8.95
N GLN A 82 4.06 12.42 9.43
CA GLN A 82 5.34 12.98 8.99
C GLN A 82 6.56 12.26 9.60
N LYS A 83 6.40 11.61 10.76
CA LYS A 83 7.48 10.90 11.45
C LYS A 83 7.08 9.45 11.66
N THR A 84 7.99 8.52 11.36
CA THR A 84 7.73 7.07 11.42
C THR A 84 7.10 6.61 12.73
N GLU A 85 7.61 7.07 13.88
CA GLU A 85 7.11 6.63 15.19
C GLU A 85 5.64 7.05 15.41
N THR A 86 5.32 8.32 15.14
CA THR A 86 3.95 8.84 15.27
C THR A 86 3.02 8.29 14.20
N HIS A 87 3.57 7.98 13.01
CA HIS A 87 2.81 7.37 11.92
C HIS A 87 2.35 5.96 12.28
N ILE A 88 3.26 5.13 12.79
CA ILE A 88 2.95 3.77 13.25
C ILE A 88 1.96 3.83 14.42
N ALA A 89 2.12 4.78 15.35
CA ALA A 89 1.19 4.95 16.46
C ALA A 89 -0.22 5.29 15.97
N LEU A 90 -0.35 6.22 15.02
CA LEU A 90 -1.64 6.59 14.43
C LEU A 90 -2.28 5.42 13.68
N ALA A 91 -1.51 4.68 12.88
CA ALA A 91 -2.01 3.50 12.18
C ALA A 91 -2.59 2.46 13.16
N LYS A 92 -1.91 2.22 14.29
CA LYS A 92 -2.43 1.34 15.35
C LYS A 92 -3.70 1.88 15.99
N GLN A 93 -3.79 3.19 16.22
CA GLN A 93 -5.03 3.83 16.72
C GLN A 93 -6.19 3.66 15.73
N HIS A 94 -5.90 3.66 14.42
CA HIS A 94 -6.88 3.38 13.37
C HIS A 94 -7.17 1.89 13.14
N GLY A 95 -6.63 1.00 13.98
CA GLY A 95 -6.93 -0.42 13.99
C GLY A 95 -6.00 -1.30 13.14
N PHE A 96 -4.97 -0.73 12.50
CA PHE A 96 -3.99 -1.50 11.72
C PHE A 96 -3.07 -2.28 12.66
N THR A 97 -3.53 -3.46 13.11
CA THR A 97 -2.87 -4.25 14.16
C THR A 97 -2.70 -5.73 13.82
N TYR A 98 -3.22 -6.18 12.67
CA TYR A 98 -3.22 -7.60 12.31
C TYR A 98 -1.85 -8.17 11.91
N VAL A 99 -0.95 -7.31 11.41
CA VAL A 99 0.39 -7.67 10.93
C VAL A 99 1.37 -6.54 11.24
N PRO A 100 2.69 -6.74 11.08
CA PRO A 100 3.65 -5.66 11.20
C PRO A 100 3.35 -4.48 10.26
N ILE A 101 3.76 -3.29 10.69
CA ILE A 101 3.72 -2.06 9.89
C ILE A 101 5.16 -1.69 9.54
N ASP A 102 5.38 -1.33 8.28
CA ASP A 102 6.65 -0.83 7.79
C ASP A 102 6.51 0.50 7.05
N ILE A 103 7.26 1.49 7.51
CA ILE A 103 7.35 2.82 6.88
C ILE A 103 8.63 2.84 6.05
N LEU A 104 8.48 2.81 4.73
CA LEU A 104 9.56 2.47 3.80
C LEU A 104 10.69 3.51 3.75
N ASP A 105 10.37 4.76 4.07
CA ASP A 105 11.28 5.91 4.10
C ASP A 105 11.79 6.23 5.51
N ASP A 106 11.66 5.32 6.48
CA ASP A 106 12.14 5.53 7.85
C ASP A 106 13.67 5.74 7.94
N LYS A 107 14.44 5.32 6.92
CA LYS A 107 15.89 5.57 6.74
C LYS A 107 16.18 6.66 5.71
N GLY A 108 15.18 7.44 5.33
CA GLY A 108 15.24 8.44 4.27
C GLY A 108 14.89 7.85 2.90
N GLU A 109 15.18 8.64 1.87
CA GLU A 109 14.81 8.35 0.49
C GLU A 109 16.06 8.09 -0.38
N LEU A 110 15.85 7.35 -1.46
CA LEU A 110 16.78 7.19 -2.57
C LEU A 110 16.17 7.80 -3.83
N VAL A 111 17.04 8.23 -4.75
CA VAL A 111 16.63 8.79 -6.04
C VAL A 111 17.17 7.92 -7.16
N ILE A 112 16.30 7.42 -8.02
CA ILE A 112 16.68 6.86 -9.32
C ILE A 112 16.37 7.90 -10.39
N GLU A 113 17.35 8.15 -11.24
CA GLU A 113 17.22 9.08 -12.36
C GLU A 113 17.30 8.33 -13.70
N ASN A 114 16.75 8.94 -14.75
CA ASN A 114 16.91 8.51 -16.13
C ASN A 114 16.47 7.04 -16.39
N VAL A 115 15.39 6.60 -15.75
CA VAL A 115 14.81 5.27 -15.96
C VAL A 115 14.45 5.09 -17.45
N PRO A 116 15.02 4.08 -18.14
CA PRO A 116 14.74 3.85 -19.56
C PRO A 116 13.24 3.65 -19.81
N GLY A 117 12.72 4.30 -20.86
CA GLY A 117 11.32 4.18 -21.27
C GLY A 117 10.34 5.15 -20.58
N CYS A 118 10.77 5.92 -19.59
CA CYS A 118 9.93 6.96 -18.98
C CYS A 118 9.80 8.19 -19.90
N LYS A 119 8.56 8.59 -20.21
CA LYS A 119 8.27 9.72 -21.11
C LYS A 119 8.12 11.07 -20.40
N HIS A 120 7.59 11.07 -19.17
CA HIS A 120 7.14 12.29 -18.47
C HIS A 120 7.90 12.58 -17.17
N PHE A 121 8.60 11.59 -16.63
CA PHE A 121 9.32 11.71 -15.36
C PHE A 121 10.76 11.24 -15.56
N ASN A 122 11.71 11.99 -15.00
CA ASN A 122 13.14 11.71 -15.08
C ASN A 122 13.76 11.35 -13.72
N LYS A 123 13.04 11.55 -12.62
CA LYS A 123 13.47 11.24 -11.25
C LYS A 123 12.35 10.55 -10.48
N PHE A 124 12.71 9.53 -9.71
CA PHE A 124 11.82 8.76 -8.87
C PHE A 124 12.41 8.66 -7.46
N TYR A 125 11.58 8.95 -6.46
CA TYR A 125 11.92 8.86 -5.05
C TYR A 125 11.30 7.59 -4.46
N TYR A 126 12.06 6.85 -3.65
CA TYR A 126 11.59 5.65 -2.96
C TYR A 126 12.31 5.48 -1.62
N GLY A 127 11.69 4.75 -0.70
CA GLY A 127 12.25 4.54 0.64
C GLY A 127 13.55 3.75 0.65
N LYS A 128 14.52 4.17 1.47
CA LYS A 128 15.88 3.61 1.56
C LYS A 128 15.98 2.33 2.40
N LYS A 129 14.90 1.88 3.03
CA LYS A 129 14.93 0.77 4.00
C LYS A 129 15.38 -0.58 3.40
N TYR A 130 15.33 -0.72 2.07
CA TYR A 130 15.72 -1.90 1.30
C TYR A 130 16.58 -1.52 0.11
#